data_AF-A0AAU3IY56-F1
#
_entry.id   AF-A0AAU3IY56-F1
#
_cell.length_a   1.000
_cell.length_b   1.000
_cell.length_c   1.000
_cell.angle_alpha   90.00
_cell.angle_beta   90.00
_cell.angle_gamma   90.00
#
_symmetry.space_group_name_H-M   'P 1'
#
loop_
_entity.id
_entity.type
_entity.pdbx_description
1 polymer ?
#
loop_
_entity_poly.entity_id
_entity_poly.type
_entity_poly.pdbx_seq_one_letter_code
_entity_poly.pdbx_strand_id
1 'polypeptide(L)'
;MDRAVVSVSTAELSSWLRKPDLMKFPYAAVVREYHHVGKHFVPPELLRMLAEARTLLPSLHGPWPHVHTLASFLDTALDKPDQRYDYPTYLALSLLQLPGPDDPLEQALFARPRCDRLIAQLVADALAFELAARDGRTTLLPRMRPDAALVGKRYRHGLRVLRPVLGRMALDAGLTEVGPADQARQACAAVRGDMSFAERRAMKLSILPVDTIHDEYLFLRVLQAFETTFALLSTHLRGAIAALRQGEVDRAVYFLDGSRAALEESGPLFSMLATMQVEAFRTFRQFTEGASAIQSRNYKLVESLCSMPDPGRIDSQAYFSVPDVRMRVLAGQETLDEACAALLGSGVPEPDRVRLGAAMESFARTLARWRQTHYRLAVRMLGEASGTGYTQGTPYLAAVRDLPVFRTLQNGVPGTGMNSNGVSTNGNGNGLHADGEAVLEADTETRRAP
;
A
#
# COMPACT_ATOMS: atom_id res chain seq x y z
N MET A 1 46.33 2.60 -14.16
CA MET A 1 46.61 1.15 -14.31
C MET A 1 45.47 0.45 -13.56
N ASP A 2 44.27 0.56 -14.15
CA ASP A 2 43.00 0.20 -13.53
C ASP A 2 42.57 -1.18 -14.01
N ARG A 3 42.79 -2.20 -13.18
CA ARG A 3 41.96 -3.40 -13.27
C ARG A 3 40.70 -3.11 -12.49
N ALA A 4 39.67 -2.69 -13.22
CA ALA A 4 38.29 -2.67 -12.78
C ALA A 4 38.00 -3.99 -12.05
N VAL A 5 37.71 -3.90 -10.75
CA VAL A 5 37.18 -5.01 -9.98
C VAL A 5 35.79 -5.25 -10.54
N VAL A 6 35.68 -6.16 -11.52
CA VAL A 6 34.39 -6.70 -11.99
C VAL A 6 33.67 -7.20 -10.74
N SER A 7 32.63 -6.48 -10.32
CA SER A 7 31.83 -6.88 -9.16
C SER A 7 31.30 -8.29 -9.40
N VAL A 8 31.23 -9.15 -8.38
CA VAL A 8 30.77 -10.54 -8.51
C VAL A 8 29.39 -10.63 -9.20
N SER A 9 28.57 -9.59 -9.04
CA SER A 9 27.27 -9.45 -9.70
C SER A 9 27.34 -9.33 -11.22
N THR A 10 28.31 -8.58 -11.76
CA THR A 10 28.50 -8.42 -13.21
C THR A 10 29.10 -9.68 -13.85
N ALA A 11 29.94 -10.43 -13.15
CA ALA A 11 30.48 -11.70 -13.67
C ALA A 11 29.39 -12.75 -13.91
N GLU A 12 28.49 -12.96 -12.94
CA GLU A 12 27.40 -13.93 -13.05
C GLU A 12 26.39 -13.54 -14.16
N LEU A 13 26.01 -12.27 -14.24
CA LEU A 13 25.11 -11.78 -15.28
C LEU A 13 25.77 -11.83 -16.67
N SER A 14 27.07 -11.55 -16.77
CA SER A 14 27.81 -11.68 -18.04
C SER A 14 27.84 -13.13 -18.52
N SER A 15 28.05 -14.07 -17.59
CA SER A 15 27.96 -15.50 -17.90
C SER A 15 26.56 -15.90 -18.38
N TRP A 16 25.51 -15.36 -17.74
CA TRP A 16 24.13 -15.63 -18.13
C TRP A 16 23.82 -15.06 -19.52
N LEU A 17 24.25 -13.83 -19.84
CA LEU A 17 24.03 -13.21 -21.15
C LEU A 17 24.65 -13.99 -22.32
N ARG A 18 25.79 -14.67 -22.10
CA ARG A 18 26.41 -15.54 -23.11
C ARG A 18 25.61 -16.79 -23.42
N LYS A 19 24.85 -17.30 -22.45
CA LYS A 19 24.01 -18.48 -22.59
C LYS A 19 22.74 -18.32 -21.75
N PRO A 20 21.75 -17.55 -22.23
CA PRO A 20 20.55 -17.23 -21.47
C PRO A 20 19.76 -18.49 -21.13
N ASP A 21 19.48 -18.67 -19.84
CA ASP A 21 18.64 -19.74 -19.31
C ASP A 21 17.72 -19.16 -18.25
N LEU A 22 16.41 -19.16 -18.53
CA LEU A 22 15.40 -18.55 -17.67
C LEU A 22 15.47 -19.04 -16.22
N MET A 23 15.78 -20.32 -16.01
CA MET A 23 15.81 -20.93 -14.68
C MET A 23 17.06 -20.57 -13.89
N LYS A 24 18.10 -20.06 -14.58
CA LYS A 24 19.41 -19.75 -14.02
C LYS A 24 19.73 -18.26 -14.01
N PHE A 25 18.74 -17.38 -14.21
CA PHE A 25 18.97 -15.94 -14.06
C PHE A 25 19.55 -15.63 -12.66
N PRO A 26 20.65 -14.87 -12.56
CA PRO A 26 21.42 -14.72 -11.32
C PRO A 26 20.79 -13.69 -10.37
N TYR A 27 19.53 -13.90 -9.97
CA TYR A 27 18.79 -13.01 -9.08
C TYR A 27 19.56 -12.66 -7.81
N ALA A 28 20.21 -13.64 -7.19
CA ALA A 28 20.90 -13.44 -5.91
C ALA A 28 22.09 -12.48 -6.03
N ALA A 29 22.84 -12.53 -7.14
CA ALA A 29 23.92 -11.59 -7.42
C ALA A 29 23.39 -10.18 -7.65
N VAL A 30 22.36 -10.04 -8.49
CA VAL A 30 21.77 -8.74 -8.82
C VAL A 30 21.18 -8.09 -7.58
N VAL A 31 20.34 -8.81 -6.82
CA VAL A 31 19.73 -8.31 -5.59
C VAL A 31 20.79 -7.93 -4.56
N ARG A 32 21.88 -8.72 -4.43
CA ARG A 32 22.99 -8.39 -3.52
C ARG A 32 23.65 -7.07 -3.90
N GLU A 33 23.83 -6.78 -5.19
CA GLU A 33 24.37 -5.49 -5.63
C GLU A 33 23.42 -4.35 -5.26
N TYR A 34 22.13 -4.46 -5.58
CA TYR A 34 21.13 -3.44 -5.22
C TYR A 34 21.07 -3.21 -3.70
N HIS A 35 21.22 -4.27 -2.91
CA HIS A 35 21.29 -4.20 -1.45
C HIS A 35 22.60 -3.59 -0.92
N HIS A 36 23.69 -3.73 -1.67
CA HIS A 36 24.99 -3.21 -1.29
C HIS A 36 25.09 -1.70 -1.51
N VAL A 37 24.61 -1.22 -2.67
CA VAL A 37 24.77 0.17 -3.09
C VAL A 37 23.50 1.01 -2.93
N GLY A 38 22.33 0.39 -2.86
CA GLY A 38 21.04 1.06 -2.99
C GLY A 38 20.65 1.24 -4.46
N LYS A 39 19.37 1.04 -4.79
CA LYS A 39 18.85 1.08 -6.16
C LYS A 39 19.18 2.36 -6.92
N HIS A 40 19.28 3.50 -6.23
CA HIS A 40 19.65 4.77 -6.87
C HIS A 40 21.11 4.80 -7.35
N PHE A 41 21.99 4.00 -6.73
CA PHE A 41 23.44 4.03 -6.95
C PHE A 41 23.97 2.79 -7.67
N VAL A 42 23.10 2.00 -8.30
CA VAL A 42 23.51 0.81 -9.06
C VAL A 42 24.41 1.22 -10.23
N PRO A 43 25.58 0.57 -10.42
CA PRO A 43 26.52 0.95 -11.47
C PRO A 43 25.90 0.89 -12.88
N PRO A 44 26.18 1.87 -13.77
CA PRO A 44 25.64 1.90 -15.13
C PRO A 44 25.92 0.63 -15.94
N GLU A 45 27.06 -0.03 -15.68
CA GLU A 45 27.41 -1.30 -16.34
C GLU A 45 26.41 -2.42 -16.01
N LEU A 46 26.04 -2.58 -14.73
CA LEU A 46 25.05 -3.56 -14.34
C LEU A 46 23.67 -3.22 -14.92
N LEU A 47 23.28 -1.93 -14.91
CA LEU A 47 22.02 -1.47 -15.51
C LEU A 47 21.95 -1.80 -17.01
N ARG A 48 23.03 -1.56 -17.77
CA ARG A 48 23.11 -1.89 -19.19
C ARG A 48 22.94 -3.39 -19.42
N MET A 49 23.57 -4.23 -18.61
CA MET A 49 23.47 -5.69 -18.72
C MET A 49 22.06 -6.20 -18.36
N LEU A 50 21.40 -5.60 -17.38
CA LEU A 50 20.00 -5.91 -17.04
C LEU A 50 19.05 -5.47 -18.16
N ALA A 51 19.30 -4.33 -18.79
CA ALA A 51 18.55 -3.89 -19.96
C ALA A 51 18.73 -4.85 -21.14
N GLU A 52 19.94 -5.35 -21.37
CA GLU A 52 20.24 -6.41 -22.34
C GLU A 52 19.50 -7.72 -21.99
N ALA A 53 19.48 -8.11 -20.71
CA ALA A 53 18.70 -9.27 -20.28
C ALA A 53 17.19 -9.11 -20.56
N ARG A 54 16.66 -7.88 -20.42
CA ARG A 54 15.27 -7.56 -20.72
C ARG A 54 14.93 -7.70 -22.21
N THR A 55 15.83 -7.30 -23.12
CA THR A 55 15.59 -7.45 -24.57
C THR A 55 15.56 -8.91 -25.02
N LEU A 56 16.19 -9.81 -24.26
CA LEU A 56 16.19 -11.25 -24.52
C LEU A 56 14.90 -11.95 -24.07
N LEU A 57 14.07 -11.34 -23.22
CA LEU A 57 12.85 -11.96 -22.67
C LEU A 57 11.95 -12.62 -23.72
N PRO A 58 11.64 -12.01 -24.89
CA PRO A 58 10.77 -12.63 -25.88
C PRO A 58 11.34 -13.91 -26.51
N SER A 59 12.66 -14.13 -26.40
CA SER A 59 13.35 -15.31 -26.93
C SER A 59 13.54 -16.42 -25.89
N LEU A 60 13.27 -16.14 -24.61
CA LEU A 60 13.41 -17.12 -23.55
C LEU A 60 12.22 -18.08 -23.55
N HIS A 61 12.53 -19.38 -23.55
CA HIS A 61 11.53 -20.44 -23.49
C HIS A 61 11.46 -20.99 -22.06
N GLY A 62 10.26 -21.21 -21.53
CA GLY A 62 10.06 -21.81 -20.22
C GLY A 62 8.66 -21.55 -19.65
N PRO A 63 8.39 -22.00 -18.41
CA PRO A 63 7.07 -21.81 -17.80
C PRO A 63 6.76 -20.32 -17.62
N TRP A 64 5.54 -19.91 -18.02
CA TRP A 64 5.08 -18.53 -17.91
C TRP A 64 5.34 -17.85 -16.55
N PRO A 65 5.11 -18.51 -15.39
CA PRO A 65 5.39 -17.88 -14.09
C PRO A 65 6.84 -17.43 -13.90
N HIS A 66 7.81 -18.13 -14.51
CA HIS A 66 9.23 -17.77 -14.43
C HIS A 66 9.56 -16.59 -15.33
N VAL A 67 8.99 -16.56 -16.55
CA VAL A 67 9.12 -15.43 -17.47
C VAL A 67 8.51 -14.17 -16.85
N HIS A 68 7.29 -14.29 -16.31
CA HIS A 68 6.61 -13.19 -15.62
C HIS A 68 7.40 -12.68 -14.41
N THR A 69 7.96 -13.59 -13.59
CA THR A 69 8.82 -13.19 -12.46
C THR A 69 10.04 -12.40 -12.93
N LEU A 70 10.72 -12.85 -13.99
CA LEU A 70 11.89 -12.17 -14.52
C LEU A 70 11.52 -10.80 -15.11
N ALA A 71 10.44 -10.74 -15.89
CA ALA A 71 9.94 -9.50 -16.46
C ALA A 71 9.59 -8.47 -15.37
N SER A 72 8.79 -8.87 -14.37
CA SER A 72 8.41 -8.01 -13.24
C SER A 72 9.62 -7.56 -12.41
N PHE A 73 10.61 -8.45 -12.22
CA PHE A 73 11.85 -8.10 -11.53
C PHE A 73 12.68 -7.09 -12.32
N LEU A 74 12.87 -7.30 -13.63
CA LEU A 74 13.63 -6.39 -14.48
C LEU A 74 12.94 -5.03 -14.63
N ASP A 75 11.60 -5.01 -14.73
CA ASP A 75 10.81 -3.78 -14.73
C ASP A 75 11.01 -2.99 -13.42
N THR A 76 10.98 -3.67 -12.28
CA THR A 76 11.26 -3.08 -10.97
C THR A 76 12.71 -2.60 -10.86
N ALA A 77 13.67 -3.38 -11.36
CA ALA A 77 15.10 -3.07 -11.23
C ALA A 77 15.54 -1.90 -12.11
N LEU A 78 14.91 -1.73 -13.28
CA LEU A 78 15.27 -0.74 -14.31
C LEU A 78 14.35 0.51 -14.34
N ASP A 79 13.38 0.61 -13.46
CA ASP A 79 12.42 1.73 -13.45
C ASP A 79 13.07 3.13 -13.39
N LYS A 80 14.16 3.32 -12.62
CA LYS A 80 14.90 4.58 -12.51
C LYS A 80 15.60 4.95 -13.81
N PRO A 81 16.50 4.12 -14.39
CA PRO A 81 17.12 4.46 -15.68
C PRO A 81 16.10 4.61 -16.81
N ASP A 82 14.94 3.95 -16.73
CA ASP A 82 13.87 4.09 -17.72
C ASP A 82 12.96 5.31 -17.50
N GLN A 83 13.19 6.11 -16.44
CA GLN A 83 12.31 7.22 -16.05
C GLN A 83 10.84 6.80 -15.79
N ARG A 84 10.65 5.54 -15.41
CA ARG A 84 9.36 4.93 -15.03
C ARG A 84 9.18 4.78 -13.52
N TYR A 85 10.15 5.26 -12.73
CA TYR A 85 10.16 5.11 -11.29
C TYR A 85 8.92 5.76 -10.65
N ASP A 86 8.03 4.91 -10.13
CA ASP A 86 6.78 5.29 -9.50
C ASP A 86 6.52 4.47 -8.24
N TYR A 87 5.38 4.68 -7.59
CA TYR A 87 5.02 3.97 -6.37
C TYR A 87 4.85 2.45 -6.57
N PRO A 88 4.11 1.94 -7.58
CA PRO A 88 4.06 0.50 -7.86
C PRO A 88 5.43 -0.17 -8.06
N THR A 89 6.34 0.43 -8.83
CA THR A 89 7.67 -0.15 -9.08
C THR A 89 8.60 0.01 -7.88
N TYR A 90 8.50 1.11 -7.13
CA TYR A 90 9.23 1.27 -5.86
C TYR A 90 8.85 0.20 -4.84
N LEU A 91 7.57 -0.15 -4.75
CA LEU A 91 7.07 -1.22 -3.88
C LEU A 91 7.13 -2.61 -4.52
N ALA A 92 7.59 -2.72 -5.77
CA ALA A 92 7.67 -3.98 -6.51
C ALA A 92 6.36 -4.80 -6.49
N LEU A 93 5.20 -4.13 -6.59
CA LEU A 93 3.89 -4.76 -6.36
C LEU A 93 3.58 -5.89 -7.35
N SER A 94 4.12 -5.82 -8.57
CA SER A 94 3.97 -6.85 -9.60
C SER A 94 4.59 -8.20 -9.21
N LEU A 95 5.56 -8.21 -8.29
CA LEU A 95 6.16 -9.44 -7.76
C LEU A 95 5.33 -10.08 -6.65
N LEU A 96 4.41 -9.32 -6.03
CA LEU A 96 3.63 -9.75 -4.86
C LEU A 96 2.28 -10.39 -5.22
N GLN A 97 1.92 -10.40 -6.51
CA GLN A 97 0.68 -11.01 -7.02
C GLN A 97 -0.55 -10.63 -6.17
N LEU A 98 -0.79 -9.34 -5.99
CA LEU A 98 -1.98 -8.84 -5.31
C LEU A 98 -3.26 -9.17 -6.11
N PRO A 99 -4.41 -9.37 -5.45
CA PRO A 99 -5.70 -9.42 -6.14
C PRO A 99 -5.94 -8.15 -6.95
N GLY A 100 -6.45 -8.32 -8.17
CA GLY A 100 -6.71 -7.23 -9.12
C GLY A 100 -8.20 -6.95 -9.35
N PRO A 101 -8.55 -5.77 -9.88
CA PRO A 101 -9.93 -5.44 -10.26
C PRO A 101 -10.42 -6.23 -11.48
N ASP A 102 -9.52 -6.93 -12.18
CA ASP A 102 -9.84 -7.78 -13.32
C ASP A 102 -9.93 -9.26 -12.92
N ASP A 103 -9.65 -9.59 -11.65
CA ASP A 103 -9.86 -10.95 -11.14
C ASP A 103 -11.38 -11.27 -11.14
N PRO A 104 -11.76 -12.54 -11.44
CA PRO A 104 -13.14 -13.01 -11.40
C PRO A 104 -13.81 -12.73 -10.05
N LEU A 105 -15.09 -12.31 -10.07
CA LEU A 105 -15.83 -11.92 -8.87
C LEU A 105 -16.01 -13.08 -7.88
N GLU A 106 -16.06 -14.32 -8.38
CA GLU A 106 -16.15 -15.53 -7.57
C GLU A 106 -14.96 -15.68 -6.62
N GLN A 107 -13.80 -15.10 -6.99
CA GLN A 107 -12.61 -15.10 -6.15
C GLN A 107 -12.73 -14.18 -4.92
N ALA A 108 -13.72 -13.28 -4.88
CA ALA A 108 -13.87 -12.35 -3.75
C ALA A 108 -14.07 -13.07 -2.41
N LEU A 109 -14.73 -14.24 -2.42
CA LEU A 109 -14.89 -15.08 -1.22
C LEU A 109 -13.58 -15.68 -0.71
N PHE A 110 -12.59 -15.84 -1.59
CA PHE A 110 -11.29 -16.45 -1.30
C PHE A 110 -10.15 -15.43 -1.18
N ALA A 111 -10.44 -14.13 -1.35
CA ALA A 111 -9.45 -13.07 -1.32
C ALA A 111 -8.81 -12.90 0.07
N ARG A 112 -9.59 -13.06 1.15
CA ARG A 112 -9.10 -12.87 2.52
C ARG A 112 -7.97 -13.84 2.88
N PRO A 113 -8.09 -15.18 2.72
CA PRO A 113 -6.97 -16.09 2.96
C PRO A 113 -5.69 -15.76 2.17
N ARG A 114 -5.82 -15.36 0.90
CA ARG A 114 -4.68 -14.96 0.05
C ARG A 114 -3.98 -13.72 0.60
N CYS A 115 -4.75 -12.69 0.98
CA CYS A 115 -4.19 -11.47 1.54
C CYS A 115 -3.64 -11.67 2.96
N ASP A 116 -4.29 -12.47 3.81
CA ASP A 116 -3.79 -12.86 5.13
C ASP A 116 -2.43 -13.52 5.02
N ARG A 117 -2.30 -14.50 4.11
CA ARG A 117 -1.03 -15.17 3.84
C ARG A 117 0.08 -14.21 3.43
N LEU A 118 -0.21 -13.25 2.55
CA LEU A 118 0.78 -12.25 2.13
C LEU A 118 1.11 -11.24 3.24
N ILE A 119 0.12 -10.79 4.02
CA ILE A 119 0.36 -9.93 5.19
C ILE A 119 1.27 -10.63 6.21
N ALA A 120 1.03 -11.92 6.47
CA ALA A 120 1.88 -12.71 7.35
C ALA A 120 3.32 -12.75 6.84
N GLN A 121 3.51 -13.03 5.54
CA GLN A 121 4.83 -13.07 4.91
C GLN A 121 5.55 -11.72 5.00
N LEU A 122 4.89 -10.62 4.64
CA LEU A 122 5.47 -9.28 4.63
C LEU A 122 5.89 -8.80 6.03
N VAL A 123 5.02 -8.99 7.02
CA VAL A 123 5.29 -8.55 8.40
C VAL A 123 6.32 -9.46 9.06
N ALA A 124 6.23 -10.79 8.88
CA ALA A 124 7.24 -11.71 9.38
C ALA A 124 8.62 -11.45 8.75
N ASP A 125 8.69 -11.12 7.46
CA ASP A 125 9.94 -10.78 6.78
C ASP A 125 10.57 -9.49 7.34
N ALA A 126 9.76 -8.46 7.62
CA ALA A 126 10.22 -7.26 8.33
C ALA A 126 10.79 -7.59 9.73
N LEU A 127 10.11 -8.43 10.51
CA LEU A 127 10.59 -8.84 11.83
C LEU A 127 11.85 -9.72 11.73
N ALA A 128 11.94 -10.59 10.73
CA ALA A 128 13.11 -11.42 10.49
C ALA A 128 14.34 -10.58 10.12
N PHE A 129 14.16 -9.49 9.37
CA PHE A 129 15.21 -8.52 9.09
C PHE A 129 15.71 -7.85 10.37
N GLU A 130 14.81 -7.34 11.22
CA GLU A 130 15.18 -6.74 12.51
C GLU A 130 15.95 -7.72 13.41
N LEU A 131 15.48 -8.97 13.51
CA LEU A 131 16.16 -10.03 14.26
C LEU A 131 17.54 -10.32 13.69
N ALA A 132 17.68 -10.41 12.37
CA ALA A 132 18.95 -10.66 11.72
C ALA A 132 19.94 -9.49 11.93
N ALA A 133 19.47 -8.25 11.85
CA ALA A 133 20.30 -7.06 12.09
C ALA A 133 20.76 -6.99 13.55
N ARG A 134 19.85 -7.26 14.50
CA ARG A 134 20.14 -7.26 15.93
C ARG A 134 21.14 -8.32 16.37
N ASP A 135 21.11 -9.48 15.71
CA ASP A 135 22.00 -10.62 15.95
C ASP A 135 23.32 -10.54 15.16
N GLY A 136 23.52 -9.50 14.34
CA GLY A 136 24.70 -9.40 13.46
C GLY A 136 24.73 -10.43 12.32
N ARG A 137 23.58 -11.06 11.99
CA ARG A 137 23.45 -12.08 10.94
C ARG A 137 23.22 -11.51 9.54
N THR A 138 23.13 -10.18 9.40
CA THR A 138 23.00 -9.50 8.11
C THR A 138 23.78 -8.19 8.08
N THR A 139 24.38 -7.91 6.92
CA THR A 139 25.01 -6.63 6.58
C THR A 139 24.11 -5.73 5.73
N LEU A 140 22.90 -6.20 5.40
CA LEU A 140 21.91 -5.44 4.65
C LEU A 140 21.55 -4.14 5.40
N LEU A 141 21.49 -3.03 4.65
CA LEU A 141 21.13 -1.68 5.11
C LEU A 141 21.82 -1.29 6.44
N PRO A 142 23.16 -1.16 6.45
CA PRO A 142 23.93 -1.01 7.67
C PRO A 142 23.81 0.38 8.32
N ARG A 143 23.32 1.38 7.59
CA ARG A 143 23.28 2.77 8.07
C ARG A 143 22.06 3.03 8.94
N MET A 144 22.26 3.84 9.97
CA MET A 144 21.20 4.34 10.87
C MET A 144 20.36 3.22 11.51
N ARG A 145 21.03 2.15 11.97
CA ARG A 145 20.34 1.08 12.68
C ARG A 145 19.70 1.61 13.98
N PRO A 146 18.44 1.27 14.25
CA PRO A 146 17.75 1.69 15.47
C PRO A 146 18.31 0.99 16.71
N ASP A 147 18.12 1.61 17.87
CA ASP A 147 18.49 0.99 19.14
C ASP A 147 17.60 -0.21 19.51
N ALA A 148 18.05 -1.01 20.48
CA ALA A 148 17.35 -2.22 20.90
C ALA A 148 15.96 -1.95 21.49
N ALA A 149 15.73 -0.79 22.11
CA ALA A 149 14.43 -0.45 22.70
C ALA A 149 13.40 -0.16 21.60
N LEU A 150 13.81 0.54 20.55
CA LEU A 150 12.98 0.85 19.38
C LEU A 150 12.69 -0.43 18.57
N VAL A 151 13.69 -1.29 18.35
CA VAL A 151 13.49 -2.61 17.73
C VAL A 151 12.51 -3.46 18.56
N GLY A 152 12.61 -3.42 19.90
CA GLY A 152 11.66 -4.10 20.78
C GLY A 152 10.20 -3.63 20.60
N LYS A 153 9.99 -2.34 20.25
CA LYS A 153 8.65 -1.84 19.87
C LYS A 153 8.20 -2.43 18.53
N ARG A 154 9.09 -2.55 17.54
CA ARG A 154 8.79 -3.16 16.23
C ARG A 154 8.31 -4.60 16.38
N TYR A 155 8.97 -5.41 17.22
CA TYR A 155 8.52 -6.78 17.52
C TYR A 155 7.09 -6.79 18.07
N ARG A 156 6.79 -5.98 19.09
CA ARG A 156 5.45 -5.93 19.68
C ARG A 156 4.38 -5.49 18.68
N HIS A 157 4.65 -4.47 17.87
CA HIS A 157 3.69 -3.98 16.89
C HIS A 157 3.49 -4.98 15.73
N GLY A 158 4.56 -5.59 15.21
CA GLY A 158 4.46 -6.61 14.17
C GLY A 158 3.72 -7.85 14.64
N LEU A 159 3.99 -8.32 15.87
CA LEU A 159 3.24 -9.44 16.47
C LEU A 159 1.76 -9.13 16.66
N ARG A 160 1.39 -7.87 16.93
CA ARG A 160 -0.02 -7.44 16.97
C ARG A 160 -0.70 -7.51 15.60
N VAL A 161 0.02 -7.22 14.51
CA VAL A 161 -0.51 -7.41 13.14
C VAL A 161 -0.62 -8.91 12.83
N LEU A 162 0.39 -9.70 13.19
CA LEU A 162 0.46 -11.12 12.86
C LEU A 162 -0.59 -11.96 13.61
N ARG A 163 -0.88 -11.67 14.88
CA ARG A 163 -1.73 -12.54 15.72
C ARG A 163 -3.08 -12.95 15.09
N PRO A 164 -3.96 -12.03 14.65
CA PRO A 164 -5.24 -12.42 14.05
C PRO A 164 -5.06 -13.21 12.74
N VAL A 165 -4.02 -12.85 11.96
CA VAL A 165 -3.70 -13.51 10.68
C VAL A 165 -3.20 -14.93 10.90
N LEU A 166 -2.26 -15.14 11.83
CA LEU A 166 -1.71 -16.45 12.16
C LEU A 166 -2.77 -17.38 12.75
N GLY A 167 -3.70 -16.85 13.57
CA GLY A 167 -4.83 -17.63 14.07
C GLY A 167 -5.72 -18.15 12.94
N ARG A 168 -6.04 -17.32 11.94
CA ARG A 168 -6.81 -17.75 10.75
C ARG A 168 -6.05 -18.73 9.87
N MET A 169 -4.71 -18.64 9.83
CA MET A 169 -3.84 -19.57 9.11
C MET A 169 -3.51 -20.84 9.90
N ALA A 170 -3.97 -20.96 11.15
CA ALA A 170 -3.60 -22.03 12.07
C ALA A 170 -2.07 -22.19 12.28
N LEU A 171 -1.34 -21.06 12.31
CA LEU A 171 0.11 -21.00 12.52
C LEU A 171 0.50 -20.45 13.91
N ASP A 172 -0.48 -20.18 14.78
CA ASP A 172 -0.29 -19.58 16.10
C ASP A 172 -0.07 -20.61 17.23
N ALA A 173 -0.40 -21.89 17.00
CA ALA A 173 -0.30 -22.96 17.99
C ALA A 173 1.12 -23.16 18.59
N GLY A 174 2.16 -22.79 17.84
CA GLY A 174 3.57 -22.89 18.27
C GLY A 174 4.13 -21.63 18.94
N LEU A 175 3.33 -20.58 19.15
CA LEU A 175 3.78 -19.29 19.69
C LEU A 175 3.73 -19.27 21.23
N THR A 176 4.60 -20.06 21.85
CA THR A 176 4.62 -20.29 23.31
C THR A 176 5.51 -19.33 24.10
N GLU A 177 6.43 -18.63 23.43
CA GLU A 177 7.40 -17.76 24.10
C GLU A 177 6.72 -16.53 24.72
N VAL A 178 7.33 -15.96 25.76
CA VAL A 178 6.80 -14.77 26.47
C VAL A 178 7.48 -13.49 26.00
N GLY A 179 8.75 -13.58 25.61
CA GLY A 179 9.55 -12.44 25.15
C GLY A 179 9.16 -11.98 23.74
N PRO A 180 8.98 -10.66 23.48
CA PRO A 180 8.62 -10.18 22.14
C PRO A 180 9.60 -10.58 21.03
N ALA A 181 10.90 -10.68 21.34
CA ALA A 181 11.90 -11.11 20.37
C ALA A 181 11.77 -12.60 20.04
N ASP A 182 11.57 -13.45 21.05
CA ASP A 182 11.45 -14.90 20.86
C ASP A 182 10.11 -15.28 20.22
N GLN A 183 9.02 -14.62 20.60
CA GLN A 183 7.75 -14.70 19.88
C GLN A 183 7.90 -14.30 18.41
N ALA A 184 8.63 -13.21 18.12
CA ALA A 184 8.90 -12.80 16.75
C ALA A 184 9.70 -13.87 16.00
N ARG A 185 10.71 -14.50 16.63
CA ARG A 185 11.46 -15.63 16.02
C ARG A 185 10.54 -16.80 15.70
N GLN A 186 9.68 -17.21 16.63
CA GLN A 186 8.73 -18.30 16.41
C GLN A 186 7.75 -17.99 15.27
N ALA A 187 7.17 -16.79 15.26
CA ALA A 187 6.28 -16.35 14.19
C ALA A 187 6.99 -16.32 12.83
N CYS A 188 8.22 -15.78 12.78
CA CYS A 188 9.03 -15.78 11.55
C CYS A 188 9.33 -17.20 11.07
N ALA A 189 9.66 -18.12 11.97
CA ALA A 189 9.95 -19.50 11.65
C ALA A 189 8.71 -20.24 11.14
N ALA A 190 7.55 -20.06 11.78
CA ALA A 190 6.29 -20.67 11.37
C ALA A 190 5.85 -20.19 9.97
N VAL A 191 5.79 -18.87 9.76
CA VAL A 191 5.46 -18.28 8.45
C VAL A 191 6.45 -18.74 7.39
N ARG A 192 7.75 -18.70 7.69
CA ARG A 192 8.76 -19.16 6.76
C ARG A 192 8.63 -20.67 6.49
N GLY A 193 8.28 -21.50 7.47
CA GLY A 193 8.06 -22.94 7.26
C GLY A 193 6.97 -23.21 6.24
N ASP A 194 5.88 -22.44 6.33
CA ASP A 194 4.67 -22.56 5.52
C ASP A 194 4.79 -21.99 4.09
N MET A 195 5.78 -21.13 3.81
CA MET A 195 5.98 -20.55 2.47
C MET A 195 6.45 -21.56 1.42
N SER A 196 5.86 -21.50 0.22
CA SER A 196 6.38 -22.16 -0.97
C SER A 196 7.70 -21.55 -1.46
N PHE A 197 8.41 -22.24 -2.36
CA PHE A 197 9.62 -21.69 -2.96
C PHE A 197 9.36 -20.41 -3.77
N ALA A 198 8.23 -20.36 -4.48
CA ALA A 198 7.83 -19.19 -5.28
C ALA A 198 7.59 -17.96 -4.39
N GLU A 199 6.91 -18.13 -3.26
CA GLU A 199 6.65 -17.03 -2.31
C GLU A 199 7.94 -16.52 -1.65
N ARG A 200 8.85 -17.43 -1.27
CA ARG A 200 10.17 -17.04 -0.73
C ARG A 200 10.97 -16.25 -1.76
N ARG A 201 10.85 -16.60 -3.04
CA ARG A 201 11.47 -15.86 -4.15
C ARG A 201 10.82 -14.48 -4.28
N ALA A 202 9.49 -14.39 -4.34
CA ALA A 202 8.77 -13.13 -4.41
C ALA A 202 9.17 -12.16 -3.28
N MET A 203 9.19 -12.62 -2.02
CA MET A 203 9.65 -11.80 -0.88
C MET A 203 11.06 -11.26 -1.08
N LYS A 204 12.01 -12.09 -1.53
CA LYS A 204 13.39 -11.65 -1.75
C LYS A 204 13.53 -10.66 -2.90
N LEU A 205 12.75 -10.83 -3.97
CA LEU A 205 12.84 -9.98 -5.16
C LEU A 205 12.09 -8.66 -4.99
N SER A 206 11.08 -8.61 -4.12
CA SER A 206 10.23 -7.43 -3.91
C SER A 206 10.82 -6.42 -2.91
N ILE A 207 12.14 -6.44 -2.67
CA ILE A 207 12.82 -5.51 -1.77
C ILE A 207 14.07 -4.98 -2.45
N LEU A 208 13.95 -3.83 -3.10
CA LEU A 208 15.06 -3.11 -3.74
C LEU A 208 15.11 -1.67 -3.21
N PRO A 209 15.62 -1.47 -1.98
CA PRO A 209 15.71 -0.15 -1.35
C PRO A 209 16.50 0.83 -2.22
N VAL A 210 16.12 2.11 -2.23
CA VAL A 210 16.81 3.18 -2.98
C VAL A 210 18.13 3.58 -2.38
N ASP A 211 18.29 3.43 -1.06
CA ASP A 211 19.53 3.70 -0.32
C ASP A 211 19.83 2.52 0.63
N THR A 212 20.88 2.67 1.42
CA THR A 212 21.43 1.70 2.37
C THR A 212 20.97 1.96 3.82
N ILE A 213 19.86 2.68 3.98
CA ILE A 213 19.27 3.10 5.26
C ILE A 213 18.38 2.00 5.85
N HIS A 214 18.66 1.58 7.10
CA HIS A 214 18.00 0.44 7.76
C HIS A 214 16.47 0.50 7.72
N ASP A 215 15.90 1.67 8.02
CA ASP A 215 14.46 1.85 8.14
C ASP A 215 13.69 1.79 6.83
N GLU A 216 14.36 1.87 5.68
CA GLU A 216 13.70 1.74 4.38
C GLU A 216 13.09 0.35 4.20
N TYR A 217 13.70 -0.70 4.79
CA TYR A 217 13.15 -2.05 4.77
C TYR A 217 11.76 -2.12 5.42
N LEU A 218 11.64 -1.56 6.62
CA LEU A 218 10.38 -1.49 7.35
C LEU A 218 9.36 -0.66 6.57
N PHE A 219 9.79 0.48 6.02
CA PHE A 219 8.95 1.35 5.21
C PHE A 219 8.32 0.61 4.03
N LEU A 220 9.13 -0.10 3.23
CA LEU A 220 8.69 -0.88 2.08
C LEU A 220 7.70 -1.98 2.50
N ARG A 221 8.03 -2.79 3.52
CA ARG A 221 7.16 -3.89 3.97
C ARG A 221 5.83 -3.43 4.53
N VAL A 222 5.82 -2.32 5.28
CA VAL A 222 4.57 -1.74 5.79
C VAL A 222 3.70 -1.22 4.65
N LEU A 223 4.27 -0.53 3.65
CA LEU A 223 3.50 -0.06 2.51
C LEU A 223 2.95 -1.20 1.65
N GLN A 224 3.74 -2.26 1.42
CA GLN A 224 3.27 -3.47 0.75
C GLN A 224 2.12 -4.15 1.51
N ALA A 225 2.14 -4.13 2.85
CA ALA A 225 1.06 -4.66 3.67
C ALA A 225 -0.23 -3.79 3.58
N PHE A 226 -0.10 -2.46 3.53
CA PHE A 226 -1.23 -1.58 3.26
C PHE A 226 -1.80 -1.80 1.85
N GLU A 227 -0.96 -1.94 0.83
CA GLU A 227 -1.41 -2.27 -0.54
C GLU A 227 -2.15 -3.61 -0.59
N THR A 228 -1.66 -4.62 0.15
CA THR A 228 -2.36 -5.91 0.28
C THR A 228 -3.73 -5.75 0.93
N THR A 229 -3.84 -4.89 1.94
CA THR A 229 -5.10 -4.56 2.59
C THR A 229 -6.05 -3.86 1.61
N PHE A 230 -5.57 -2.89 0.83
CA PHE A 230 -6.41 -2.20 -0.16
C PHE A 230 -6.85 -3.08 -1.32
N ALA A 231 -5.98 -3.99 -1.77
CA ALA A 231 -6.34 -4.99 -2.78
C ALA A 231 -7.50 -5.88 -2.29
N LEU A 232 -7.44 -6.34 -1.04
CA LEU A 232 -8.52 -7.08 -0.39
C LEU A 232 -9.82 -6.27 -0.36
N LEU A 233 -9.75 -5.03 0.14
CA LEU A 233 -10.91 -4.14 0.22
C LEU A 233 -11.56 -3.90 -1.15
N SER A 234 -10.76 -3.61 -2.17
CA SER A 234 -11.28 -3.39 -3.53
C SER A 234 -12.00 -4.63 -4.07
N THR A 235 -11.48 -5.82 -3.76
CA THR A 235 -12.09 -7.09 -4.17
C THR A 235 -13.40 -7.34 -3.43
N HIS A 236 -13.43 -7.11 -2.11
CA HIS A 236 -14.65 -7.22 -1.31
C HIS A 236 -15.71 -6.20 -1.70
N LEU A 237 -15.34 -4.95 -1.99
CA LEU A 237 -16.28 -3.92 -2.43
C LEU A 237 -16.93 -4.27 -3.76
N ARG A 238 -16.16 -4.80 -4.73
CA ARG A 238 -16.71 -5.37 -5.97
C ARG A 238 -17.69 -6.51 -5.68
N GLY A 239 -17.33 -7.41 -4.75
CA GLY A 239 -18.21 -8.49 -4.29
C GLY A 239 -19.50 -7.98 -3.62
N ALA A 240 -19.41 -6.91 -2.83
CA ALA A 240 -20.55 -6.28 -2.18
C ALA A 240 -21.49 -5.62 -3.19
N ILE A 241 -20.94 -4.88 -4.17
CA ILE A 241 -21.72 -4.30 -5.27
C ILE A 241 -22.48 -5.40 -6.02
N ALA A 242 -21.79 -6.48 -6.40
CA ALA A 242 -22.42 -7.61 -7.09
C ALA A 242 -23.51 -8.29 -6.25
N ALA A 243 -23.30 -8.44 -4.94
CA ALA A 243 -24.31 -9.00 -4.02
C ALA A 243 -25.55 -8.08 -3.91
N LEU A 244 -25.35 -6.76 -3.79
CA LEU A 244 -26.44 -5.79 -3.72
C LEU A 244 -27.31 -5.81 -5.00
N ARG A 245 -26.71 -5.93 -6.17
CA ARG A 245 -27.44 -6.09 -7.45
C ARG A 245 -28.33 -7.32 -7.50
N GLN A 246 -27.96 -8.37 -6.76
CA GLN A 246 -28.71 -9.63 -6.67
C GLN A 246 -29.70 -9.63 -5.50
N GLY A 247 -29.77 -8.56 -4.71
CA GLY A 247 -30.57 -8.50 -3.48
C GLY A 247 -30.01 -9.34 -2.32
N GLU A 248 -28.76 -9.82 -2.42
CA GLU A 248 -28.11 -10.65 -1.40
C GLU A 248 -27.52 -9.79 -0.27
N VAL A 249 -28.38 -9.21 0.58
CA VAL A 249 -27.97 -8.29 1.66
C VAL A 249 -26.99 -8.94 2.63
N ASP A 250 -27.22 -10.18 3.04
CA ASP A 250 -26.32 -10.92 3.93
C ASP A 250 -24.88 -10.99 3.39
N ARG A 251 -24.76 -11.22 2.09
CA ARG A 251 -23.46 -11.33 1.42
C ARG A 251 -22.78 -9.98 1.26
N ALA A 252 -23.55 -8.93 0.98
CA ALA A 252 -23.03 -7.56 0.96
C ALA A 252 -22.50 -7.15 2.34
N VAL A 253 -23.26 -7.41 3.41
CA VAL A 253 -22.85 -7.17 4.81
C VAL A 253 -21.59 -7.97 5.15
N TYR A 254 -21.51 -9.25 4.77
CA TYR A 254 -20.32 -10.08 4.96
C TYR A 254 -19.04 -9.42 4.37
N PHE A 255 -19.12 -8.91 3.13
CA PHE A 255 -17.97 -8.26 2.49
C PHE A 255 -17.61 -6.91 3.15
N LEU A 256 -18.60 -6.13 3.59
CA LEU A 256 -18.39 -4.86 4.29
C LEU A 256 -17.74 -5.09 5.67
N ASP A 257 -18.23 -6.07 6.44
CA ASP A 257 -17.65 -6.43 7.73
C ASP A 257 -16.24 -7.00 7.59
N GLY A 258 -16.01 -7.85 6.57
CA GLY A 258 -14.68 -8.37 6.26
C GLY A 258 -13.69 -7.25 5.91
N SER A 259 -14.12 -6.25 5.15
CA SER A 259 -13.35 -5.05 4.80
C SER A 259 -13.05 -4.17 6.00
N ARG A 260 -14.05 -3.94 6.87
CA ARG A 260 -13.90 -3.20 8.12
C ARG A 260 -12.88 -3.88 9.04
N ALA A 261 -13.03 -5.19 9.26
CA ALA A 261 -12.11 -5.95 10.10
C ALA A 261 -10.68 -5.90 9.56
N ALA A 262 -10.48 -6.03 8.24
CA ALA A 262 -9.16 -5.92 7.63
C ALA A 262 -8.51 -4.53 7.86
N LEU A 263 -9.27 -3.44 7.74
CA LEU A 263 -8.77 -2.11 8.06
C LEU A 263 -8.41 -1.94 9.55
N GLU A 264 -9.25 -2.42 10.45
CA GLU A 264 -8.99 -2.38 11.90
C GLU A 264 -7.72 -3.15 12.27
N GLU A 265 -7.59 -4.37 11.74
CA GLU A 265 -6.43 -5.24 11.93
C GLU A 265 -5.14 -4.66 11.32
N SER A 266 -5.25 -3.82 10.28
CA SER A 266 -4.11 -3.09 9.71
C SER A 266 -3.59 -1.95 10.60
N GLY A 267 -4.35 -1.51 11.61
CA GLY A 267 -4.03 -0.37 12.47
C GLY A 267 -2.62 -0.41 13.11
N PRO A 268 -2.14 -1.54 13.65
CA PRO A 268 -0.79 -1.63 14.21
C PRO A 268 0.34 -1.46 13.18
N LEU A 269 0.08 -1.54 11.86
CA LEU A 269 1.06 -1.17 10.83
C LEU A 269 1.47 0.30 10.93
N PHE A 270 0.54 1.20 11.27
CA PHE A 270 0.89 2.59 11.58
C PHE A 270 1.78 2.69 12.82
N SER A 271 1.56 1.82 13.81
CA SER A 271 2.42 1.79 15.00
C SER A 271 3.82 1.32 14.67
N MET A 272 3.97 0.32 13.79
CA MET A 272 5.28 -0.09 13.25
C MET A 272 5.95 1.07 12.51
N LEU A 273 5.24 1.68 11.56
CA LEU A 273 5.76 2.79 10.77
C LEU A 273 6.13 4.01 11.63
N ALA A 274 5.39 4.26 12.71
CA ALA A 274 5.68 5.33 13.68
C ALA A 274 6.97 5.10 14.49
N THR A 275 7.57 3.91 14.42
CA THR A 275 8.91 3.62 14.95
C THR A 275 10.03 3.91 13.95
N MET A 276 9.71 4.26 12.70
CA MET A 276 10.71 4.76 11.76
C MET A 276 11.33 6.05 12.30
N GLN A 277 12.64 6.17 12.21
CA GLN A 277 13.39 7.35 12.61
C GLN A 277 13.15 8.44 11.55
N VAL A 278 12.78 9.64 12.00
CA VAL A 278 12.48 10.78 11.11
C VAL A 278 13.68 11.11 10.22
N GLU A 279 14.90 11.08 10.78
CA GLU A 279 16.11 11.35 10.01
C GLU A 279 16.40 10.27 8.97
N ALA A 280 16.12 9.00 9.29
CA ALA A 280 16.29 7.90 8.34
C ALA A 280 15.34 8.09 7.15
N PHE A 281 14.07 8.41 7.43
CA PHE A 281 13.08 8.75 6.40
C PHE A 281 13.54 9.92 5.53
N ARG A 282 13.97 11.03 6.14
CA ARG A 282 14.46 12.21 5.40
C ARG A 282 15.63 11.86 4.48
N THR A 283 16.52 10.97 4.93
CA THR A 283 17.71 10.57 4.17
C THR A 283 17.33 9.82 2.91
N PHE A 284 16.68 8.65 3.02
CA PHE A 284 16.38 7.85 1.82
C PHE A 284 15.32 8.49 0.92
N ARG A 285 14.43 9.31 1.48
CA ARG A 285 13.37 9.99 0.73
C ARG A 285 13.91 10.91 -0.36
N GLN A 286 15.13 11.43 -0.21
CA GLN A 286 15.81 12.21 -1.26
C GLN A 286 15.90 11.44 -2.59
N PHE A 287 15.92 10.11 -2.54
CA PHE A 287 16.02 9.23 -3.71
C PHE A 287 14.67 8.63 -4.14
N THR A 288 13.57 9.05 -3.52
CA THR A 288 12.21 8.57 -3.82
C THR A 288 11.38 9.53 -4.67
N GLU A 289 11.98 10.59 -5.21
CA GLU A 289 11.30 11.49 -6.15
C GLU A 289 10.66 10.70 -7.31
N GLY A 290 9.42 11.02 -7.65
CA GLY A 290 8.61 10.29 -8.63
C GLY A 290 7.72 9.19 -8.04
N ALA A 291 8.06 8.65 -6.86
CA ALA A 291 7.25 7.66 -6.16
C ALA A 291 6.49 8.27 -4.96
N SER A 292 5.16 8.11 -4.96
CA SER A 292 4.30 8.64 -3.90
C SER A 292 3.07 7.77 -3.68
N ALA A 293 2.63 7.66 -2.43
CA ALA A 293 1.38 6.97 -2.07
C ALA A 293 0.15 7.53 -2.81
N ILE A 294 0.23 8.75 -3.35
CA ILE A 294 -0.82 9.30 -4.21
C ILE A 294 -1.04 8.48 -5.49
N GLN A 295 -0.08 7.65 -5.91
CA GLN A 295 -0.15 6.70 -7.03
C GLN A 295 -0.66 5.30 -6.63
N SER A 296 -1.00 5.06 -5.35
CA SER A 296 -1.63 3.80 -4.88
C SER A 296 -2.92 3.43 -5.62
N ARG A 297 -2.81 2.57 -6.63
CA ARG A 297 -3.93 2.13 -7.46
C ARG A 297 -5.06 1.50 -6.64
N ASN A 298 -4.72 0.60 -5.72
CA ASN A 298 -5.71 -0.13 -4.92
C ASN A 298 -6.49 0.82 -3.99
N TYR A 299 -5.83 1.82 -3.39
CA TYR A 299 -6.52 2.83 -2.60
C TYR A 299 -7.53 3.64 -3.43
N LYS A 300 -7.18 4.00 -4.69
CA LYS A 300 -8.12 4.72 -5.57
C LYS A 300 -9.27 3.84 -6.04
N LEU A 301 -9.05 2.54 -6.22
CA LEU A 301 -10.13 1.59 -6.45
C LEU A 301 -11.07 1.54 -5.24
N VAL A 302 -10.55 1.43 -4.01
CA VAL A 302 -11.37 1.49 -2.79
C VAL A 302 -12.18 2.77 -2.75
N GLU A 303 -11.55 3.93 -2.98
CA GLU A 303 -12.24 5.23 -2.96
C GLU A 303 -13.38 5.31 -4.00
N SER A 304 -13.10 4.96 -5.25
CA SER A 304 -14.09 5.03 -6.34
C SER A 304 -15.17 3.95 -6.30
N LEU A 305 -14.90 2.80 -5.66
CA LEU A 305 -15.93 1.76 -5.46
C LEU A 305 -16.88 2.11 -4.32
N CYS A 306 -16.48 2.95 -3.36
CA CYS A 306 -17.37 3.37 -2.28
C CYS A 306 -18.43 4.35 -2.77
N SER A 307 -18.01 5.41 -3.48
CA SER A 307 -18.88 6.45 -4.01
C SER A 307 -18.28 7.04 -5.29
N MET A 308 -19.16 7.52 -6.18
CA MET A 308 -18.73 8.27 -7.36
C MET A 308 -17.91 9.49 -6.92
N PRO A 309 -16.65 9.66 -7.39
CA PRO A 309 -15.87 10.85 -7.03
C PRO A 309 -16.45 12.11 -7.68
N ASP A 310 -16.38 13.26 -7.00
CA ASP A 310 -16.80 14.55 -7.60
C ASP A 310 -15.92 14.92 -8.82
N PRO A 311 -16.41 15.72 -9.78
CA PRO A 311 -15.65 16.10 -10.97
C PRO A 311 -14.25 16.65 -10.64
N GLY A 312 -14.14 17.58 -9.68
CA GLY A 312 -12.85 18.13 -9.24
C GLY A 312 -11.93 17.09 -8.58
N ARG A 313 -12.48 15.99 -8.04
CA ARG A 313 -11.70 14.88 -7.49
C ARG A 313 -11.17 13.97 -8.61
N ILE A 314 -11.98 13.67 -9.62
CA ILE A 314 -11.58 12.87 -10.80
C ILE A 314 -10.47 13.58 -11.59
N ASP A 315 -10.54 14.92 -11.67
CA ASP A 315 -9.54 15.76 -12.34
C ASP A 315 -8.43 16.24 -11.39
N SER A 316 -8.21 15.52 -10.28
CA SER A 316 -7.09 15.78 -9.38
C SER A 316 -5.85 14.97 -9.77
N GLN A 317 -4.67 15.45 -9.36
CA GLN A 317 -3.39 14.74 -9.53
C GLN A 317 -3.44 13.29 -9.03
N ALA A 318 -4.28 12.99 -8.03
CA ALA A 318 -4.44 11.63 -7.53
C ALA A 318 -5.01 10.66 -8.55
N TYR A 319 -6.04 11.05 -9.30
CA TYR A 319 -6.64 10.20 -10.33
C TYR A 319 -5.86 10.26 -11.66
N PHE A 320 -5.22 11.38 -11.99
CA PHE A 320 -4.28 11.43 -13.11
C PHE A 320 -3.10 10.47 -12.93
N SER A 321 -2.67 10.24 -11.69
CA SER A 321 -1.59 9.29 -11.38
C SER A 321 -1.99 7.81 -11.45
N VAL A 322 -3.28 7.50 -11.62
CA VAL A 322 -3.80 6.13 -11.79
C VAL A 322 -4.79 6.08 -12.97
N PRO A 323 -4.29 6.29 -14.20
CA PRO A 323 -5.14 6.52 -15.37
C PRO A 323 -6.13 5.39 -15.64
N ASP A 324 -5.76 4.14 -15.34
CA ASP A 324 -6.65 3.00 -15.54
C ASP A 324 -7.87 3.04 -14.60
N VAL A 325 -7.69 3.45 -13.33
CA VAL A 325 -8.79 3.61 -12.37
C VAL A 325 -9.65 4.81 -12.76
N ARG A 326 -9.03 5.93 -13.17
CA ARG A 326 -9.76 7.10 -13.68
C ARG A 326 -10.63 6.74 -14.89
N MET A 327 -10.10 5.95 -15.83
CA MET A 327 -10.85 5.50 -17.00
C MET A 327 -12.03 4.60 -16.63
N ARG A 328 -11.90 3.72 -15.63
CA ARG A 328 -13.04 2.92 -15.14
C ARG A 328 -14.15 3.79 -14.58
N VAL A 329 -13.78 4.78 -13.76
CA VAL A 329 -14.74 5.76 -13.20
C VAL A 329 -15.47 6.50 -14.33
N LEU A 330 -14.73 7.01 -15.32
CA LEU A 330 -15.31 7.71 -16.48
C LEU A 330 -16.15 6.80 -17.39
N ALA A 331 -15.85 5.50 -17.41
CA ALA A 331 -16.63 4.50 -18.14
C ALA A 331 -17.88 4.02 -17.39
N GLY A 332 -18.22 4.64 -16.25
CA GLY A 332 -19.43 4.32 -15.48
C GLY A 332 -19.25 3.11 -14.56
N GLN A 333 -18.06 2.95 -13.95
CA GLN A 333 -17.87 1.99 -12.86
C GLN A 333 -18.93 2.20 -11.78
N GLU A 334 -19.78 1.19 -11.59
CA GLU A 334 -20.79 1.19 -10.53
C GLU A 334 -20.17 1.24 -9.15
N THR A 335 -20.81 1.98 -8.25
CA THR A 335 -20.37 2.18 -6.87
C THR A 335 -21.30 1.48 -5.88
N LEU A 336 -20.79 1.24 -4.67
CA LEU A 336 -21.59 0.66 -3.59
C LEU A 336 -22.77 1.57 -3.22
N ASP A 337 -22.57 2.89 -3.26
CA ASP A 337 -23.62 3.89 -3.01
C ASP A 337 -24.77 3.78 -4.02
N GLU A 338 -24.47 3.65 -5.32
CA GLU A 338 -25.48 3.49 -6.36
C GLU A 338 -26.22 2.15 -6.24
N ALA A 339 -25.47 1.06 -6.04
CA ALA A 339 -26.06 -0.27 -5.86
C ALA A 339 -26.97 -0.34 -4.61
N CYS A 340 -26.56 0.31 -3.52
CA CYS A 340 -27.36 0.42 -2.31
C CYS A 340 -28.63 1.26 -2.55
N ALA A 341 -28.50 2.43 -3.18
CA ALA A 341 -29.65 3.28 -3.49
C ALA A 341 -30.67 2.57 -4.40
N ALA A 342 -30.21 1.85 -5.43
CA ALA A 342 -31.06 1.06 -6.31
C ALA A 342 -31.81 -0.05 -5.55
N LEU A 343 -31.10 -0.79 -4.70
CA LEU A 343 -31.70 -1.85 -3.89
C LEU A 343 -32.76 -1.27 -2.92
N LEU A 344 -32.44 -0.19 -2.21
CA LEU A 344 -33.38 0.46 -1.29
C LEU A 344 -34.62 1.02 -2.00
N GLY A 345 -34.48 1.47 -3.25
CA GLY A 345 -35.60 1.91 -4.10
C GLY A 345 -36.50 0.77 -4.58
N SER A 346 -35.96 -0.45 -4.71
CA SER A 346 -36.72 -1.65 -5.12
C SER A 346 -37.54 -2.29 -3.98
N GLY A 347 -37.31 -1.87 -2.73
CA GLY A 347 -37.98 -2.40 -1.55
C GLY A 347 -37.16 -3.51 -0.87
N VAL A 348 -36.69 -3.24 0.34
CA VAL A 348 -35.89 -4.16 1.17
C VAL A 348 -36.57 -4.28 2.54
N PRO A 349 -36.65 -5.47 3.15
CA PRO A 349 -37.13 -5.62 4.52
C PRO A 349 -36.40 -4.68 5.49
N GLU A 350 -37.12 -4.07 6.42
CA GLU A 350 -36.54 -3.13 7.40
C GLU A 350 -35.33 -3.71 8.17
N PRO A 351 -35.33 -4.99 8.61
CA PRO A 351 -34.15 -5.56 9.27
C PRO A 351 -32.90 -5.55 8.39
N ASP A 352 -33.05 -5.80 7.09
CA ASP A 352 -31.95 -5.84 6.14
C ASP A 352 -31.45 -4.42 5.80
N ARG A 353 -32.36 -3.44 5.71
CA ARG A 353 -32.01 -2.01 5.59
C ARG A 353 -31.15 -1.56 6.78
N VAL A 354 -31.57 -1.89 8.02
CA VAL A 354 -30.84 -1.52 9.24
C VAL A 354 -29.46 -2.16 9.27
N ARG A 355 -29.36 -3.46 8.95
CA ARG A 355 -28.08 -4.19 8.94
C ARG A 355 -27.11 -3.65 7.89
N LEU A 356 -27.60 -3.41 6.68
CA LEU A 356 -26.78 -2.85 5.59
C LEU A 356 -26.29 -1.44 5.95
N GLY A 357 -27.17 -0.56 6.44
CA GLY A 357 -26.81 0.78 6.88
C GLY A 357 -25.74 0.77 7.98
N ALA A 358 -25.89 -0.08 9.00
CA ALA A 358 -24.92 -0.23 10.07
C ALA A 358 -23.55 -0.72 9.56
N ALA A 359 -23.52 -1.68 8.64
CA ALA A 359 -22.28 -2.18 8.05
C ALA A 359 -21.56 -1.11 7.23
N MET A 360 -22.29 -0.35 6.41
CA MET A 360 -21.76 0.79 5.64
C MET A 360 -21.21 1.88 6.57
N GLU A 361 -21.95 2.28 7.60
CA GLU A 361 -21.49 3.30 8.56
C GLU A 361 -20.24 2.86 9.31
N SER A 362 -20.19 1.60 9.74
CA SER A 362 -19.06 1.05 10.46
C SER A 362 -17.80 0.99 9.59
N PHE A 363 -17.93 0.54 8.34
CA PHE A 363 -16.82 0.58 7.37
C PHE A 363 -16.35 2.03 7.11
N ALA A 364 -17.27 2.96 6.84
CA ALA A 364 -16.96 4.36 6.58
C ALA A 364 -16.20 5.01 7.74
N ARG A 365 -16.66 4.79 8.97
CA ARG A 365 -16.00 5.29 10.19
C ARG A 365 -14.59 4.75 10.35
N THR A 366 -14.38 3.47 10.06
CA THR A 366 -13.05 2.83 10.13
C THR A 366 -12.11 3.38 9.05
N LEU A 367 -12.58 3.57 7.82
CA LEU A 367 -11.77 4.16 6.75
C LEU A 367 -11.41 5.63 7.05
N ALA A 368 -12.34 6.42 7.60
CA ALA A 368 -12.07 7.79 8.03
C ALA A 368 -11.00 7.84 9.14
N ARG A 369 -11.08 6.94 10.13
CA ARG A 369 -10.04 6.80 11.17
C ARG A 369 -8.68 6.41 10.60
N TRP A 370 -8.67 5.55 9.58
CA TRP A 370 -7.45 5.19 8.86
C TRP A 370 -6.83 6.43 8.18
N ARG A 371 -7.63 7.21 7.43
CA ARG A 371 -7.20 8.45 6.77
C ARG A 371 -6.62 9.46 7.77
N GLN A 372 -7.29 9.66 8.91
CA GLN A 372 -6.82 10.56 9.96
C GLN A 372 -5.51 10.10 10.60
N THR A 373 -5.33 8.79 10.78
CA THR A 373 -4.10 8.23 11.35
C THR A 373 -2.94 8.34 10.37
N HIS A 374 -3.19 8.07 9.09
CA HIS A 374 -2.23 8.30 8.01
C HIS A 374 -1.80 9.78 7.96
N TYR A 375 -2.76 10.72 7.97
CA TYR A 375 -2.48 12.16 7.97
C TYR A 375 -1.57 12.56 9.13
N ARG A 376 -1.91 12.17 10.37
CA ARG A 376 -1.10 12.51 11.56
C ARG A 376 0.31 11.96 11.47
N LEU A 377 0.46 10.73 10.99
CA LEU A 377 1.79 10.13 10.81
C LEU A 377 2.58 10.85 9.71
N ALA A 378 1.93 11.17 8.59
CA ALA A 378 2.55 11.92 7.50
C ALA A 378 3.06 13.28 7.98
N VAL A 379 2.24 14.06 8.70
CA VAL A 379 2.63 15.34 9.31
C VAL A 379 3.84 15.17 10.23
N ARG A 380 3.85 14.15 11.09
CA ARG A 380 5.00 13.87 11.97
C ARG A 380 6.27 13.55 11.20
N MET A 381 6.19 12.77 10.13
CA MET A 381 7.35 12.32 9.35
C MET A 381 7.88 13.42 8.41
N LEU A 382 6.98 14.27 7.90
CA LEU A 382 7.29 15.33 6.94
C LEU A 382 7.68 16.65 7.61
N GLY A 383 7.12 16.96 8.77
CA GLY A 383 7.13 18.34 9.27
C GLY A 383 6.46 19.27 8.26
N GLU A 384 7.12 20.40 7.97
CA GLU A 384 6.68 21.40 6.98
C GLU A 384 7.09 21.08 5.52
N ALA A 385 7.78 19.96 5.27
CA ALA A 385 8.26 19.62 3.92
C ALA A 385 7.14 19.10 3.00
N SER A 386 7.23 19.43 1.71
CA SER A 386 6.27 19.03 0.65
C SER A 386 6.35 17.54 0.29
N GLY A 387 5.31 17.03 -0.39
CA GLY A 387 5.19 15.63 -0.84
C GLY A 387 6.18 15.28 -1.96
N THR A 388 6.66 14.03 -2.04
CA THR A 388 7.55 13.56 -3.14
C THR A 388 6.83 13.29 -4.46
N GLY A 389 5.50 13.44 -4.50
CA GLY A 389 4.67 13.07 -5.65
C GLY A 389 3.97 14.25 -6.33
N TYR A 390 4.66 15.37 -6.52
CA TYR A 390 4.13 16.57 -7.17
C TYR A 390 2.84 17.14 -6.53
N THR A 391 2.62 16.85 -5.24
CA THR A 391 1.57 17.49 -4.44
C THR A 391 2.20 18.25 -3.28
N GLN A 392 1.47 19.22 -2.73
CA GLN A 392 1.86 19.98 -1.54
C GLN A 392 2.11 19.09 -0.29
N GLY A 393 1.89 17.76 -0.37
CA GLY A 393 2.19 16.82 0.71
C GLY A 393 1.08 16.79 1.75
N THR A 394 1.34 17.35 2.92
CA THR A 394 0.41 17.37 4.06
C THR A 394 -0.89 18.13 3.81
N PRO A 395 -0.96 19.25 3.04
CA PRO A 395 -2.22 19.95 2.77
C PRO A 395 -3.18 19.13 1.89
N TYR A 396 -2.66 18.36 0.94
CA TYR A 396 -3.49 17.44 0.15
C TYR A 396 -4.15 16.39 1.07
N LEU A 397 -3.37 15.78 1.97
CA LEU A 397 -3.89 14.82 2.94
C LEU A 397 -4.88 15.45 3.91
N ALA A 398 -4.69 16.72 4.28
CA ALA A 398 -5.64 17.47 5.11
C ALA A 398 -6.98 17.64 4.40
N ALA A 399 -6.98 17.98 3.11
CA ALA A 399 -8.21 18.18 2.34
C ALA A 399 -8.98 16.88 2.09
N VAL A 400 -8.28 15.77 1.79
CA VAL A 400 -8.96 14.52 1.39
C VAL A 400 -9.40 13.63 2.56
N ARG A 401 -8.90 13.87 3.78
CA ARG A 401 -9.24 13.01 4.93
C ARG A 401 -10.71 13.11 5.34
N ASP A 402 -11.33 14.26 5.11
CA ASP A 402 -12.70 14.60 5.51
C ASP A 402 -13.72 14.30 4.39
N LEU A 403 -13.26 13.78 3.24
CA LEU A 403 -14.16 13.34 2.16
C LEU A 403 -15.09 12.22 2.64
N PRO A 404 -16.40 12.31 2.35
CA PRO A 404 -17.32 11.22 2.66
C PRO A 404 -16.90 9.91 1.99
N VAL A 405 -17.11 8.81 2.71
CA VAL A 405 -16.94 7.47 2.13
C VAL A 405 -18.19 7.06 1.35
N PHE A 406 -19.37 7.33 1.92
CA PHE A 406 -20.69 7.10 1.34
C PHE A 406 -21.49 8.40 1.40
N ARG A 407 -22.03 8.85 0.27
CA ARG A 407 -22.95 10.00 0.17
C ARG A 407 -24.35 9.65 0.63
N THR A 408 -24.78 8.40 0.41
CA THR A 408 -26.09 7.89 0.87
C THR A 408 -26.27 8.04 2.39
N LEU A 409 -25.18 7.95 3.16
CA LEU A 409 -25.19 8.16 4.62
C LEU A 409 -25.26 9.65 5.03
N GLN A 410 -24.78 10.57 4.19
CA GLN A 410 -24.82 12.01 4.48
C GLN A 410 -26.19 12.63 4.24
N ASN A 411 -26.92 12.15 3.23
CA ASN A 411 -28.21 12.72 2.85
C ASN A 411 -29.36 12.27 3.77
N GLY A 412 -29.07 11.44 4.78
CA GLY A 412 -30.07 10.76 5.57
C GLY A 412 -30.81 9.75 4.71
N VAL A 413 -30.62 8.45 4.95
CA VAL A 413 -31.55 7.46 4.40
C VAL A 413 -32.94 7.83 4.95
N PRO A 414 -33.98 8.04 4.12
CA PRO A 414 -35.33 8.22 4.63
C PRO A 414 -35.68 6.95 5.42
N GLY A 415 -35.71 7.04 6.75
CA GLY A 415 -36.00 5.90 7.63
C GLY A 415 -35.27 5.87 8.97
N THR A 416 -34.08 6.47 9.12
CA THR A 416 -33.38 6.50 10.42
C THR A 416 -33.59 7.85 11.11
N GLY A 417 -34.81 8.09 11.59
CA GLY A 417 -35.10 9.21 12.47
C GLY A 417 -34.44 9.01 13.83
N MET A 418 -33.26 9.58 14.05
CA MET A 418 -32.83 9.93 15.39
C MET A 418 -33.49 11.28 15.75
N ASN A 419 -34.50 11.22 16.61
CA ASN A 419 -35.04 12.38 17.30
C ASN A 419 -33.92 13.09 18.08
N SER A 420 -33.36 14.17 17.52
CA SER A 420 -32.67 15.18 18.32
C SER A 420 -33.73 16.04 19.00
N ASN A 421 -34.13 15.67 20.22
CA ASN A 421 -34.89 16.54 21.08
C ASN A 421 -34.10 17.83 21.35
N GLY A 422 -34.73 18.94 21.01
CA GLY A 422 -34.19 20.27 21.23
C GLY A 422 -33.97 20.60 22.69
N VAL A 423 -32.86 21.29 22.94
CA VAL A 423 -32.73 22.17 24.10
C VAL A 423 -32.54 23.57 23.55
N SER A 424 -33.62 24.35 23.62
CA SER A 424 -33.59 25.79 23.47
C SER A 424 -32.77 26.40 24.62
N THR A 425 -31.76 27.19 24.30
CA THR A 425 -31.29 28.25 25.20
C THR A 425 -31.15 29.54 24.39
N ASN A 426 -32.04 30.48 24.68
CA ASN A 426 -31.95 31.88 24.31
C ASN A 426 -30.62 32.49 24.77
N GLY A 427 -30.03 33.35 23.94
CA GLY A 427 -28.89 34.18 24.28
C GLY A 427 -28.66 35.26 23.24
N ASN A 428 -29.32 36.39 23.45
CA ASN A 428 -29.32 37.61 22.66
C ASN A 428 -27.92 38.27 22.62
N GLY A 429 -27.52 38.90 21.50
CA GLY A 429 -26.28 39.71 21.48
C GLY A 429 -25.76 40.16 20.12
N ASN A 430 -26.40 41.18 19.54
CA ASN A 430 -25.83 42.33 18.81
C ASN A 430 -24.47 42.21 18.05
N GLY A 431 -24.45 42.59 16.77
CA GLY A 431 -23.22 43.15 16.16
C GLY A 431 -23.04 43.04 14.65
N LEU A 432 -23.50 44.08 13.93
CA LEU A 432 -22.79 44.82 12.88
C LEU A 432 -22.44 44.17 11.52
N HIS A 433 -22.95 44.84 10.48
CA HIS A 433 -22.52 44.87 9.08
C HIS A 433 -20.99 44.95 8.88
N ALA A 434 -20.47 44.26 7.85
CA ALA A 434 -19.68 44.89 6.78
C ALA A 434 -19.41 43.88 5.63
N ASP A 435 -19.65 44.36 4.41
CA ASP A 435 -19.26 43.78 3.13
C ASP A 435 -17.73 43.67 2.97
N GLY A 436 -17.28 42.81 2.04
CA GLY A 436 -15.89 42.82 1.59
C GLY A 436 -15.54 41.67 0.65
N GLU A 437 -15.94 41.79 -0.62
CA GLU A 437 -15.25 41.14 -1.74
C GLU A 437 -13.78 41.58 -1.80
N ALA A 438 -12.87 40.64 -2.06
CA ALA A 438 -11.53 40.97 -2.56
C ALA A 438 -10.99 39.82 -3.43
N VAL A 439 -11.17 39.99 -4.72
CA VAL A 439 -10.30 39.51 -5.81
C VAL A 439 -8.91 40.14 -5.63
N LEU A 440 -7.82 39.42 -5.97
CA LEU A 440 -6.53 39.95 -6.47
C LEU A 440 -5.63 38.72 -6.78
N GLU A 441 -5.48 38.33 -8.05
CA GLU A 441 -4.48 38.79 -9.05
C GLU A 441 -3.09 38.18 -8.88
N ALA A 442 -2.65 37.57 -9.98
CA ALA A 442 -1.38 36.87 -10.16
C ALA A 442 -0.33 37.84 -10.68
N ASP A 443 0.87 37.78 -10.12
CA ASP A 443 2.03 38.52 -10.62
C ASP A 443 3.03 37.54 -11.26
N THR A 444 3.19 37.68 -12.57
CA THR A 444 4.21 37.04 -13.39
C THR A 444 5.42 37.97 -13.49
N GLU A 445 6.59 37.55 -13.01
CA GLU A 445 7.83 38.26 -13.32
C GLU A 445 8.84 37.35 -14.01
N THR A 446 9.26 37.83 -15.18
CA THR A 446 10.12 37.20 -16.17
C THR A 446 11.56 37.63 -15.88
N ARG A 447 12.52 36.70 -15.79
CA ARG A 447 13.96 37.04 -15.87
C ARG A 447 14.62 36.29 -17.03
N ARG A 448 15.02 37.05 -18.05
CA ARG A 448 16.04 36.67 -19.03
C ARG A 448 17.42 37.07 -18.50
N ALA A 449 18.39 36.22 -18.76
CA ALA A 449 19.84 36.46 -18.68
C ALA A 449 20.29 37.54 -19.67
N PRO A 450 21.52 38.04 -19.55
CA PRO A 450 22.64 37.34 -20.18
C PRO A 450 23.65 36.71 -19.21
#